data_AF-A0A6M5YQ92-F1
#
_entry.id   AF-A0A6M5YQ92-F1
#
_cell.length_a   1.000
_cell.length_b   1.000
_cell.length_c   1.000
_cell.angle_alpha   90.00
_cell.angle_beta   90.00
_cell.angle_gamma   90.00
#
_symmetry.space_group_name_H-M   'P 1'
#
loop_
_entity.id
_entity.type
_entity.pdbx_description
1 polymer ?
#
loop_
_entity_poly.entity_id
_entity_poly.type
_entity_poly.pdbx_seq_one_letter_code
_entity_poly.pdbx_strand_id
1 'polypeptide(L)'
;MPTGPQIILTLKVLVVAVTVLLALSLVALVMKKPRLHGQINTAFFALTMLTVLCFEGFLQVVNVSELFTPEARQALRVHLYFSVPSTLLLPVMMATGKMHRRRLHIAFGLLFVTLWTGTVITGLGLPH
;
A
#
# COMPACT_ATOMS: atom_id res chain seq x y z
N MET A 1 21.71 7.24 10.96
CA MET A 1 20.44 7.45 10.24
C MET A 1 20.47 6.61 8.98
N PRO A 2 19.35 6.00 8.54
CA PRO A 2 19.32 5.23 7.30
C PRO A 2 19.60 6.13 6.08
N THR A 3 20.32 5.62 5.09
CA THR A 3 20.64 6.34 3.85
C THR A 3 19.48 6.28 2.85
N GLY A 4 19.49 7.15 1.82
CA GLY A 4 18.49 7.15 0.74
C GLY A 4 18.24 5.75 0.14
N PRO A 5 19.29 5.00 -0.27
CA PRO A 5 19.14 3.65 -0.81
C PRO A 5 18.53 2.65 0.19
N GLN A 6 18.86 2.75 1.48
CA GLN A 6 18.29 1.90 2.52
C GLN A 6 16.79 2.18 2.74
N ILE A 7 16.39 3.45 2.67
CA ILE A 7 14.99 3.87 2.76
C ILE A 7 14.20 3.30 1.57
N ILE A 8 14.75 3.40 0.35
CA ILE A 8 14.11 2.86 -0.85
C ILE A 8 14.00 1.33 -0.81
N LEU A 9 15.06 0.64 -0.38
CA LEU A 9 15.02 -0.82 -0.23
C LEU A 9 13.95 -1.24 0.79
N THR A 10 13.88 -0.52 1.93
CA THR A 10 12.86 -0.77 2.96
C THR A 10 11.45 -0.59 2.40
N LEU A 11 11.21 0.48 1.63
CA LEU A 11 9.92 0.70 0.95
C LEU A 11 9.57 -0.44 0.00
N LYS A 12 10.52 -0.91 -0.83
CA LYS A 12 10.29 -2.02 -1.76
C LYS A 12 9.92 -3.30 -1.02
N VAL A 13 10.64 -3.64 0.06
CA VAL A 13 10.34 -4.82 0.88
C VAL A 13 8.94 -4.71 1.49
N LEU A 14 8.58 -3.55 2.03
CA LEU A 14 7.25 -3.33 2.59
C LEU A 14 6.16 -3.49 1.52
N VAL A 15 6.31 -2.85 0.36
CA VAL A 15 5.37 -2.96 -0.78
C VAL A 15 5.20 -4.43 -1.21
N VAL A 16 6.28 -5.20 -1.29
CA VAL A 16 6.21 -6.64 -1.61
C VAL A 16 5.44 -7.39 -0.52
N ALA A 17 5.77 -7.18 0.76
CA ALA A 17 5.13 -7.86 1.88
C ALA A 17 3.61 -7.62 1.91
N VAL A 18 3.18 -6.37 1.80
CA VAL A 18 1.74 -6.04 1.77
C VAL A 18 1.05 -6.55 0.49
N THR A 19 1.76 -6.60 -0.65
CA THR A 19 1.22 -7.17 -1.90
C THR A 19 1.03 -8.68 -1.81
N VAL A 20 1.93 -9.40 -1.14
CA VAL A 20 1.77 -10.84 -0.88
C VAL A 20 0.53 -11.08 -0.01
N LEU A 21 0.29 -10.27 1.03
CA LEU A 21 -0.93 -10.37 1.84
C LEU A 21 -2.19 -10.13 1.01
N LEU A 22 -2.18 -9.12 0.12
CA LEU A 22 -3.30 -8.88 -0.79
C LEU A 22 -3.56 -10.09 -1.69
N ALA A 23 -2.53 -10.67 -2.30
CA ALA A 23 -2.66 -11.85 -3.15
C ALA A 23 -3.24 -13.05 -2.37
N LEU A 24 -2.73 -13.31 -1.16
CA LEU A 24 -3.26 -14.36 -0.28
C LEU A 24 -4.72 -14.12 0.11
N SER A 25 -5.11 -12.86 0.32
CA SER A 25 -6.49 -12.48 0.61
C SER A 25 -7.43 -12.76 -0.56
N LEU A 26 -6.98 -12.51 -1.81
CA LEU A 26 -7.73 -12.85 -3.02
C LEU A 26 -7.83 -14.37 -3.22
N VAL A 27 -6.76 -15.11 -2.94
CA VAL A 27 -6.77 -16.58 -2.96
C VAL A 27 -7.80 -17.12 -1.96
N ALA A 28 -7.84 -16.58 -0.74
CA ALA A 28 -8.84 -16.96 0.27
C ALA A 28 -10.28 -16.74 -0.22
N LEU A 29 -10.52 -15.69 -1.00
CA LEU A 29 -11.81 -15.42 -1.62
C LEU A 29 -12.16 -16.44 -2.70
N VAL A 30 -11.21 -16.79 -3.58
CA VAL A 30 -11.39 -17.85 -4.60
C VAL A 30 -11.67 -19.21 -3.94
N MET A 31 -11.02 -19.50 -2.82
CA MET A 31 -11.25 -20.71 -2.01
C MET A 31 -12.58 -20.69 -1.24
N LYS A 32 -13.44 -19.68 -1.44
CA LYS A 32 -14.72 -19.50 -0.73
C LYS A 32 -14.57 -19.45 0.80
N LYS A 33 -13.45 -18.91 1.31
CA LYS A 33 -13.17 -18.71 2.75
C LYS A 33 -13.29 -17.22 3.13
N PRO A 34 -14.51 -16.65 3.22
CA PRO A 34 -14.71 -15.21 3.45
C PRO A 34 -14.19 -14.73 4.81
N ARG A 35 -14.20 -15.61 5.83
CA ARG A 35 -13.60 -15.29 7.15
C ARG A 35 -12.10 -15.08 7.04
N LEU A 36 -11.41 -15.95 6.32
CA LEU A 36 -9.96 -15.85 6.11
C LEU A 36 -9.62 -14.60 5.28
N HIS A 37 -10.38 -14.32 4.22
CA HIS A 37 -10.26 -13.08 3.45
C HIS A 37 -10.36 -11.83 4.36
N GLY A 38 -11.36 -11.79 5.24
CA GLY A 38 -11.52 -10.68 6.20
C GLY A 38 -10.36 -10.55 7.19
N GLN A 39 -9.84 -11.67 7.71
CA GLN A 39 -8.70 -11.69 8.63
C GLN A 39 -7.42 -11.18 7.95
N ILE A 40 -7.11 -11.69 6.75
CA ILE A 40 -5.92 -11.27 5.99
C ILE A 40 -6.05 -9.79 5.59
N ASN A 41 -7.22 -9.34 5.13
CA ASN A 41 -7.45 -7.92 4.81
C ASN A 41 -7.29 -7.01 6.04
N THR A 42 -7.63 -7.49 7.23
CA THR A 42 -7.40 -6.73 8.47
C THR A 42 -5.91 -6.59 8.77
N ALA A 43 -5.13 -7.66 8.62
CA ALA A 43 -3.68 -7.60 8.76
C ALA A 43 -3.02 -6.70 7.71
N PHE A 44 -3.43 -6.84 6.45
CA PHE A 44 -3.00 -6.00 5.33
C PHE A 44 -3.29 -4.52 5.58
N PHE A 45 -4.51 -4.19 6.02
CA PHE A 45 -4.89 -2.83 6.37
C PHE A 45 -4.04 -2.28 7.52
N ALA A 46 -3.90 -3.03 8.62
CA ALA A 46 -3.14 -2.61 9.78
C ALA A 46 -1.66 -2.35 9.43
N LEU A 47 -1.04 -3.26 8.66
CA LEU A 47 0.35 -3.12 8.24
C LEU A 47 0.56 -1.95 7.28
N THR A 48 -0.38 -1.73 6.35
CA THR A 48 -0.33 -0.57 5.44
C THR A 48 -0.48 0.73 6.21
N MET A 49 -1.44 0.81 7.15
CA MET A 49 -1.62 2.02 7.95
C MET A 49 -0.43 2.29 8.86
N LEU A 50 0.11 1.26 9.50
CA LEU A 50 1.33 1.39 10.29
C LEU A 50 2.49 1.89 9.44
N THR A 51 2.67 1.35 8.23
CA THR A 51 3.70 1.80 7.29
C THR A 51 3.55 3.27 6.98
N VAL A 52 2.34 3.72 6.64
CA VAL A 52 2.06 5.13 6.29
C VAL A 52 2.30 6.05 7.48
N LEU A 53 1.83 5.69 8.67
CA LEU A 53 2.02 6.49 9.89
C LEU A 53 3.50 6.57 10.30
N CYS A 54 4.21 5.45 10.25
CA CYS A 54 5.64 5.42 10.54
C CYS A 54 6.45 6.24 9.51
N PHE A 55 6.09 6.15 8.23
CA PHE A 55 6.75 6.96 7.20
C PHE A 55 6.47 8.45 7.38
N GLU A 56 5.22 8.83 7.61
CA GLU A 56 4.84 10.22 7.89
C GLU A 56 5.61 10.77 9.10
N GLY A 57 5.64 10.04 10.22
CA GLY A 57 6.41 10.45 11.39
C GLY A 57 7.92 10.53 11.12
N PHE A 58 8.46 9.63 10.30
CA PHE A 58 9.87 9.66 9.90
C PHE A 58 10.18 10.89 9.04
N LEU A 59 9.30 11.25 8.09
CA LEU A 59 9.44 12.43 7.23
C LEU A 59 9.37 13.76 8.02
N GLN A 60 8.66 13.78 9.14
CA GLN A 60 8.60 14.96 10.01
C GLN A 60 9.92 15.22 10.76
N VAL A 61 10.74 14.18 10.95
CA VAL A 61 12.01 14.28 11.69
C VAL A 61 13.22 14.32 10.75
N VAL A 62 13.10 13.79 9.54
CA VAL A 62 14.20 13.71 8.56
C VAL A 62 13.79 14.42 7.28
N ASN A 63 14.61 15.38 6.84
CA ASN A 63 14.42 16.00 5.52
C ASN A 63 14.90 15.07 4.39
N VAL A 64 14.12 14.01 4.14
CA VAL A 64 14.49 12.96 3.16
C VAL A 64 14.58 13.52 1.73
N SER A 65 13.98 14.67 1.47
CA SER A 65 14.06 15.31 0.15
C SER A 65 15.50 15.64 -0.26
N GLU A 66 16.37 15.97 0.69
CA GLU A 66 17.81 16.22 0.43
C GLU A 66 18.59 14.93 0.15
N LEU A 67 18.08 13.77 0.58
CA LEU A 67 18.70 12.46 0.38
C LEU A 67 18.39 11.85 -1.00
N PHE A 68 17.47 12.44 -1.77
CA PHE A 68 17.05 11.95 -3.08
C PHE A 68 17.55 12.82 -4.22
N THR A 69 18.01 12.18 -5.30
CA THR A 69 18.29 12.85 -6.57
C THR A 69 17.00 13.42 -7.19
N PRO A 70 17.08 14.41 -8.09
CA PRO A 70 15.90 14.94 -8.78
C PRO A 70 15.04 13.86 -9.44
N GLU A 71 15.67 12.85 -10.04
CA GLU A 71 15.01 11.72 -10.71
C GLU A 71 14.27 10.85 -9.70
N ALA A 72 14.90 10.54 -8.55
CA ALA A 72 14.28 9.78 -7.47
C ALA A 72 13.07 10.51 -6.87
N ARG A 73 13.14 11.85 -6.73
CA ARG A 73 12.00 12.66 -6.26
C ARG A 73 10.85 12.63 -7.26
N GLN A 74 11.13 12.71 -8.55
CA GLN A 74 10.10 12.63 -9.59
C GLN A 74 9.43 11.25 -9.59
N ALA A 75 10.21 10.17 -9.53
CA ALA A 75 9.69 8.81 -9.45
C ALA A 75 8.83 8.59 -8.19
N LEU A 76 9.29 9.10 -7.04
CA LEU A 76 8.53 9.06 -5.79
C LEU A 76 7.21 9.83 -5.91
N ARG A 77 7.20 11.01 -6.55
CA ARG A 77 5.97 11.77 -6.78
C ARG A 77 4.97 10.98 -7.63
N VAL A 78 5.44 10.33 -8.70
CA VAL A 78 4.59 9.45 -9.53
C VAL A 78 4.03 8.30 -8.70
N HIS A 79 4.86 7.66 -7.86
CA HIS A 79 4.41 6.61 -6.95
C HIS A 79 3.30 7.09 -6.00
N LEU A 80 3.44 8.29 -5.43
CA LEU A 80 2.46 8.88 -4.51
C LEU A 80 1.09 9.12 -5.17
N TYR A 81 1.03 9.43 -6.47
CA TYR A 81 -0.25 9.56 -7.20
C TYR A 81 -1.06 8.27 -7.23
N PHE A 82 -0.42 7.10 -7.08
CA PHE A 82 -1.10 5.81 -6.98
C PHE A 82 -1.30 5.37 -5.53
N SER A 83 -0.26 5.51 -4.70
CA SER A 83 -0.25 4.95 -3.35
C SER A 83 -1.15 5.71 -2.38
N VAL A 84 -1.24 7.04 -2.50
CA VAL A 84 -2.11 7.85 -1.63
C VAL A 84 -3.59 7.54 -1.87
N PRO A 85 -4.13 7.59 -3.11
CA PRO A 85 -5.51 7.18 -3.35
C PRO A 85 -5.80 5.73 -2.96
N SER A 86 -4.86 4.80 -3.22
CA SER A 86 -4.98 3.40 -2.79
C SER A 86 -5.17 3.27 -1.27
N THR A 87 -4.33 3.97 -0.51
CA THR A 87 -4.36 3.94 0.96
C THR A 87 -5.68 4.48 1.50
N LEU A 88 -6.19 5.57 0.92
CA LEU A 88 -7.47 6.17 1.33
C LEU A 88 -8.67 5.27 1.04
N LEU A 89 -8.59 4.39 0.04
CA LEU A 89 -9.66 3.40 -0.24
C LEU A 89 -9.72 2.28 0.80
N LEU A 90 -8.62 1.94 1.47
CA LEU A 90 -8.59 0.85 2.44
C LEU A 90 -9.60 1.00 3.60
N PRO A 91 -9.68 2.14 4.32
CA PRO A 91 -10.69 2.31 5.37
C PRO A 91 -12.12 2.24 4.81
N VAL A 92 -12.36 2.75 3.61
CA VAL A 92 -13.67 2.67 2.93
C VAL A 92 -14.03 1.21 2.62
N MET A 93 -13.07 0.42 2.12
CA MET A 93 -13.26 -1.01 1.85
C MET A 93 -13.47 -1.81 3.14
N MET A 94 -12.75 -1.49 4.22
CA MET A 94 -12.91 -2.11 5.52
C MET A 94 -14.30 -1.84 6.10
N ALA A 95 -14.76 -0.58 6.04
CA ALA A 95 -16.09 -0.20 6.49
C ALA A 95 -17.20 -0.88 5.66
N THR A 96 -17.14 -0.78 4.34
CA THR A 96 -18.14 -1.39 3.44
C THR A 96 -18.19 -2.92 3.55
N GLY A 97 -17.04 -3.57 3.79
CA GLY A 97 -16.94 -5.01 4.05
C GLY A 97 -17.65 -5.40 5.37
N LYS A 98 -17.40 -4.68 6.46
CA LYS A 98 -18.06 -4.90 7.77
C LYS A 98 -19.55 -4.61 7.74
N MET A 99 -19.99 -3.63 6.94
CA MET A 99 -21.40 -3.29 6.74
C MET A 99 -22.13 -4.23 5.78
N HIS A 100 -21.47 -5.29 5.28
CA HIS A 100 -22.02 -6.22 4.29
C HIS A 100 -22.54 -5.57 3.00
N ARG A 101 -22.04 -4.37 2.65
CA ARG A 101 -22.43 -3.65 1.42
C ARG A 101 -21.64 -4.18 0.21
N ARG A 102 -21.94 -5.41 -0.20
CA ARG A 102 -21.17 -6.20 -1.18
C ARG A 102 -20.90 -5.47 -2.50
N ARG A 103 -21.89 -4.81 -3.10
CA ARG A 103 -21.71 -4.10 -4.39
C ARG A 103 -20.67 -2.97 -4.29
N LEU A 104 -20.77 -2.16 -3.23
CA LEU A 104 -19.81 -1.09 -2.97
C LEU A 104 -18.42 -1.65 -2.66
N HIS A 105 -18.33 -2.68 -1.83
CA HIS A 105 -17.06 -3.31 -1.49
C HIS A 105 -16.34 -3.85 -2.74
N ILE A 106 -17.07 -4.49 -3.65
CA ILE A 106 -16.51 -4.98 -4.92
C ILE A 106 -16.08 -3.82 -5.81
N ALA A 107 -16.90 -2.78 -5.96
CA ALA A 107 -16.56 -1.62 -6.78
C ALA A 107 -15.29 -0.92 -6.29
N PHE A 108 -15.19 -0.67 -4.98
CA PHE A 108 -13.98 -0.12 -4.38
C PHE A 108 -12.80 -1.08 -4.46
N GLY A 109 -13.03 -2.40 -4.34
CA GLY A 109 -11.98 -3.40 -4.51
C GLY A 109 -11.36 -3.41 -5.91
N LEU A 110 -12.16 -3.28 -6.96
CA LEU A 110 -11.65 -3.19 -8.34
C LEU A 110 -10.85 -1.91 -8.57
N LEU A 111 -11.36 -0.77 -8.08
CA LEU A 111 -10.65 0.50 -8.14
C LEU A 111 -9.33 0.43 -7.37
N PHE A 112 -9.37 -0.16 -6.17
CA PHE A 112 -8.20 -0.36 -5.32
C PHE A 112 -7.15 -1.22 -6.01
N VAL A 113 -7.51 -2.38 -6.58
CA VAL A 113 -6.57 -3.25 -7.30
C VAL A 113 -5.91 -2.49 -8.45
N THR A 114 -6.66 -1.68 -9.19
CA THR A 114 -6.13 -0.88 -10.30
C THR A 114 -5.07 0.11 -9.81
N LEU A 115 -5.37 0.87 -8.75
CA LEU A 115 -4.43 1.83 -8.17
C LEU A 115 -3.24 1.15 -7.47
N TRP A 116 -3.48 0.01 -6.83
CA TRP A 116 -2.46 -0.79 -6.16
C TRP A 116 -1.46 -1.37 -7.16
N THR A 117 -1.91 -1.83 -8.33
CA THR A 117 -1.01 -2.26 -9.40
C THR A 117 -0.07 -1.12 -9.81
N GLY A 118 -0.59 0.11 -9.97
CA GLY A 118 0.24 1.28 -10.19
C GLY A 118 1.23 1.54 -9.06
N THR A 119 0.80 1.38 -7.80
CA THR A 119 1.64 1.50 -6.59
C THR A 119 2.81 0.50 -6.61
N VAL A 120 2.56 -0.75 -6.95
CA VAL A 120 3.59 -1.80 -7.03
C VAL A 120 4.58 -1.50 -8.15
N ILE A 121 4.10 -1.22 -9.37
CA ILE A 121 4.95 -0.96 -10.53
C ILE A 121 5.88 0.23 -10.27
N THR A 122 5.31 1.34 -9.81
CA THR A 122 6.07 2.58 -9.54
C THR A 122 6.98 2.45 -8.32
N GLY A 123 6.56 1.72 -7.28
CA GLY A 123 7.36 1.52 -6.07
C GLY A 123 8.57 0.62 -6.28
N LEU A 124 8.40 -0.48 -7.03
CA LEU A 124 9.52 -1.35 -7.41
C LEU A 124 10.47 -0.67 -8.39
N GLY A 125 9.95 0.25 -9.21
CA GLY A 125 10.70 1.06 -10.17
C GLY A 125 11.49 2.24 -9.57
N LEU A 126 11.43 2.49 -8.25
CA LEU A 126 12.21 3.57 -7.64
C LEU A 126 13.72 3.35 -7.85
N PRO A 127 14.46 4.37 -8.33
CA PRO A 127 15.90 4.28 -8.55
C PRO A 127 16.65 4.20 -7.21
N HIS A 128 17.77 3.46 -7.19
CA HIS A 128 18.62 3.29 -6.00
C HIS A 128 19.68 4.37 -5.90
#